data_AF-A0A7V0S4T0-F1
#
_entry.id   AF-A0A7V0S4T0-F1
#
_cell.length_a   1.000
_cell.length_b   1.000
_cell.length_c   1.000
_cell.angle_alpha   90.00
_cell.angle_beta   90.00
_cell.angle_gamma   90.00
#
_symmetry.space_group_name_H-M   'P 1'
#
loop_
_entity.id
_entity.type
_entity.pdbx_description
1 polymer ?
#
loop_
_entity_poly.entity_id
_entity_poly.type
_entity_poly.pdbx_seq_one_letter_code
_entity_poly.pdbx_strand_id
1 'polypeptide(L)'
;MHVKNQNGKIYITGLPDQPLISNERDAIDVIGFCGEQEAVGVLLYPKNLPADFFDLKSGQLGMILQKFVNYHLKVALVLSPEFVAGRFKEFAAESNRGSHFRIFYNCASAEKWLIQSRHFIANFKRYKCKGALMNGQIPVLFVEGKSLAEAWEKSLLEVYQKGCDIKTEYDKPEDPPSKDCTMTVVIHHPLMEPMIHRDMPGGLEDLQEYVLEVIEGIKDHCVRNADNPDDTKWEYTYHQRLFDYTVPGIKEASDQIEIIAQKLAKVPYTRRAQAVTWKVWEDNSCYDPACLQSIWCRLLKGTNDTWFLNTNVRFRSNDAYKAAFMNMFALIQLQCKIADRISALSGKKVEIGRYVHQADSYHIYGSYFDEFRNRFLNAIETRDFDQRTFNYAAVKDIMEEAIPAIRQKAAEMCTE
;
A
#
# COMPACT_ATOMS: atom_id res chain seq x y z
N MET A 1 4.20 29.85 -20.72
CA MET A 1 4.50 29.48 -19.32
C MET A 1 5.95 29.02 -19.21
N HIS A 2 6.62 29.23 -18.07
CA HIS A 2 8.02 28.82 -17.83
C HIS A 2 8.13 27.87 -16.65
N VAL A 3 9.08 26.94 -16.73
CA VAL A 3 9.49 26.07 -15.62
C VAL A 3 10.60 26.78 -14.82
N LYS A 4 10.44 26.87 -13.51
CA LYS A 4 11.43 27.44 -12.59
C LYS A 4 11.84 26.37 -11.58
N ASN A 5 13.14 26.28 -11.30
CA ASN A 5 13.68 25.40 -10.27
C ASN A 5 14.44 26.25 -9.24
N GLN A 6 14.07 26.13 -7.98
CA GLN A 6 14.73 26.80 -6.88
C GLN A 6 14.86 25.85 -5.70
N ASN A 7 16.10 25.63 -5.23
CA ASN A 7 16.41 24.70 -4.13
C ASN A 7 15.86 23.27 -4.35
N GLY A 8 15.88 22.78 -5.59
CA GLY A 8 15.39 21.45 -5.94
C GLY A 8 13.87 21.33 -6.00
N LYS A 9 13.13 22.44 -5.90
CA LYS A 9 11.68 22.48 -6.08
C LYS A 9 11.33 23.16 -7.39
N ILE A 10 10.51 22.47 -8.19
CA ILE A 10 10.03 22.97 -9.47
C ILE A 10 8.71 23.72 -9.24
N TYR A 11 8.53 24.89 -9.85
CA TYR A 11 7.23 25.55 -9.94
C TYR A 11 7.04 26.13 -11.34
N ILE A 12 5.79 26.28 -11.74
CA ILE A 12 5.43 26.81 -13.05
C ILE A 12 5.06 28.28 -12.91
N THR A 13 5.43 29.12 -13.88
CA THR A 13 5.00 30.52 -13.90
C THR A 13 4.35 30.91 -15.22
N GLY A 14 3.22 31.61 -15.13
CA GLY A 14 2.63 32.32 -16.25
C GLY A 14 3.51 33.49 -16.69
N LEU A 15 3.40 33.89 -17.95
CA LEU A 15 4.10 35.09 -18.42
C LEU A 15 3.26 36.32 -18.03
N PRO A 16 3.83 37.35 -17.37
CA PRO A 16 3.05 38.45 -16.77
C PRO A 16 2.03 39.14 -17.69
N ASP A 17 2.30 39.20 -18.99
CA ASP A 17 1.52 39.94 -19.98
C ASP A 17 0.78 39.03 -20.98
N GLN A 18 0.67 37.73 -20.71
CA GLN A 18 0.03 36.78 -21.63
C GLN A 18 -1.16 36.05 -20.99
N PRO A 19 -2.26 35.84 -21.72
CA PRO A 19 -3.32 34.95 -21.27
C PRO A 19 -2.80 33.53 -21.14
N LEU A 20 -3.27 32.82 -20.11
CA LEU A 20 -2.90 31.42 -19.86
C LEU A 20 -4.12 30.56 -19.56
N ILE A 21 -5.05 31.05 -18.75
CA ILE A 21 -6.28 30.38 -18.35
C ILE A 21 -7.43 31.30 -18.74
N SER A 22 -8.22 30.90 -19.72
CA SER A 22 -9.42 31.64 -20.14
C SER A 22 -10.71 30.89 -19.80
N ASN A 23 -10.62 29.59 -19.56
CA ASN A 23 -11.74 28.69 -19.28
C ASN A 23 -11.29 27.49 -18.42
N GLU A 24 -12.21 26.59 -18.08
CA GLU A 24 -11.92 25.39 -17.26
C GLU A 24 -10.89 24.44 -17.90
N ARG A 25 -10.94 24.26 -19.22
CA ARG A 25 -10.05 23.36 -19.94
C ARG A 25 -8.60 23.85 -19.85
N ASP A 26 -8.39 25.15 -20.02
CA ASP A 26 -7.06 25.76 -19.89
C ASP A 26 -6.51 25.56 -18.46
N ALA A 27 -7.35 25.67 -17.44
CA ALA A 27 -6.94 25.39 -16.05
C ALA A 27 -6.51 23.92 -15.88
N ILE A 28 -7.23 22.98 -16.48
CA ILE A 28 -6.87 21.55 -16.49
C ILE A 28 -5.57 21.32 -17.24
N ASP A 29 -5.35 21.98 -18.38
CA ASP A 29 -4.11 21.85 -19.16
C ASP A 29 -2.89 22.38 -18.38
N VAL A 30 -3.04 23.51 -17.67
CA VAL A 30 -2.00 24.03 -16.75
C VAL A 30 -1.72 23.06 -15.61
N ILE A 31 -2.75 22.47 -15.01
CA ILE A 31 -2.60 21.44 -13.96
C ILE A 31 -1.86 20.22 -14.51
N GLY A 32 -2.22 19.75 -15.71
CA GLY A 32 -1.55 18.64 -16.38
C GLY A 32 -0.06 18.91 -16.60
N PHE A 33 0.28 20.10 -17.10
CA PHE A 33 1.68 20.51 -17.28
C PHE A 33 2.44 20.60 -15.94
N CYS A 34 1.81 21.11 -14.87
CA CYS A 34 2.42 21.11 -13.55
C CYS A 34 2.72 19.68 -13.06
N GLY A 35 1.82 18.72 -13.32
CA GLY A 35 2.03 17.31 -13.02
C GLY A 35 3.18 16.68 -13.80
N GLU A 36 3.32 17.00 -15.09
CA GLU A 36 4.43 16.51 -15.93
C GLU A 36 5.82 16.98 -15.44
N GLN A 37 5.88 18.18 -14.88
CA GLN A 37 7.13 18.79 -14.40
C GLN A 37 7.37 18.57 -12.90
N GLU A 38 6.54 17.76 -12.22
CA GLU A 38 6.59 17.55 -10.77
C GLU A 38 6.57 18.89 -9.98
N ALA A 39 5.83 19.86 -10.50
CA ALA A 39 5.83 21.22 -9.99
C ALA A 39 5.00 21.35 -8.70
N VAL A 40 5.57 21.99 -7.69
CA VAL A 40 4.96 22.20 -6.37
C VAL A 40 3.81 23.23 -6.37
N GLY A 41 3.60 23.91 -7.49
CA GLY A 41 2.56 24.90 -7.67
C GLY A 41 2.78 25.78 -8.89
N VAL A 42 1.87 26.73 -9.09
CA VAL A 42 1.88 27.70 -10.18
C VAL A 42 1.85 29.14 -9.66
N LEU A 43 2.65 30.02 -10.27
CA LEU A 43 2.66 31.46 -10.06
C LEU A 43 1.99 32.15 -11.25
N LEU A 44 0.91 32.88 -11.00
CA LEU A 44 0.10 33.59 -11.99
C LEU A 44 0.09 35.10 -11.75
N TYR A 45 -0.26 35.83 -12.80
CA TYR A 45 -0.45 37.28 -12.85
C TYR A 45 -1.86 37.60 -13.37
N PRO A 46 -2.39 38.82 -13.17
CA PRO A 46 -3.74 39.19 -13.60
C PRO A 46 -4.03 38.89 -15.07
N LYS A 47 -3.08 39.14 -15.98
CA LYS A 47 -3.26 38.88 -17.42
C LYS A 47 -3.27 37.40 -17.78
N ASN A 48 -2.82 36.51 -16.89
CA ASN A 48 -2.95 35.07 -17.10
C ASN A 48 -4.38 34.56 -16.91
N LEU A 49 -5.24 35.35 -16.28
CA LEU A 49 -6.61 35.00 -15.89
C LEU A 49 -7.61 35.83 -16.72
N PRO A 50 -8.86 35.36 -16.88
CA PRO A 50 -9.88 36.13 -17.58
C PRO A 50 -10.25 37.38 -16.78
N ALA A 51 -10.69 38.45 -17.45
CA ALA A 51 -11.03 39.71 -16.80
C ALA A 51 -12.10 39.53 -15.70
N ASP A 52 -13.08 38.66 -15.97
CA ASP A 52 -14.19 38.36 -15.07
C ASP A 52 -13.78 37.53 -13.85
N PHE A 53 -12.53 37.04 -13.78
CA PHE A 53 -11.99 36.37 -12.60
C PHE A 53 -12.04 37.25 -11.35
N PHE A 54 -11.90 38.57 -11.53
CA PHE A 54 -11.91 39.53 -10.41
C PHE A 54 -13.33 39.98 -10.03
N ASP A 55 -14.35 39.62 -10.81
CA ASP A 55 -15.76 39.82 -10.46
C ASP A 55 -16.33 38.54 -9.83
N LEU A 56 -16.50 38.56 -8.49
CA LEU A 56 -17.04 37.42 -7.75
C LEU A 56 -18.47 37.01 -8.18
N LYS A 57 -19.24 37.89 -8.84
CA LYS A 57 -20.58 37.55 -9.35
C LYS A 57 -20.52 36.69 -10.62
N SER A 58 -19.40 36.67 -11.33
CA SER A 58 -19.24 35.91 -12.57
C SER A 58 -19.18 34.39 -12.33
N GLY A 59 -18.82 33.96 -11.11
CA GLY A 59 -18.58 32.56 -10.76
C GLY A 59 -17.28 31.97 -11.33
N GLN A 60 -16.54 32.70 -12.19
CA GLN A 60 -15.33 32.18 -12.82
C GLN A 60 -14.19 31.93 -11.84
N LEU A 61 -14.05 32.78 -10.83
CA LEU A 61 -13.05 32.60 -9.78
C LEU A 61 -13.22 31.27 -9.06
N GLY A 62 -14.44 30.97 -8.61
CA GLY A 62 -14.75 29.72 -7.92
C GLY A 62 -14.50 28.52 -8.82
N MET A 63 -14.98 28.59 -10.05
CA MET A 63 -14.81 27.55 -11.07
C MET A 63 -13.33 27.21 -11.32
N ILE A 64 -12.47 28.22 -11.53
CA ILE A 64 -11.04 28.03 -11.80
C ILE A 64 -10.32 27.55 -10.55
N LEU A 65 -10.51 28.22 -9.40
CA LEU A 65 -9.81 27.85 -8.16
C LEU A 65 -10.21 26.47 -7.65
N GLN A 66 -11.47 26.07 -7.82
CA GLN A 66 -11.95 24.74 -7.43
C GLN A 66 -11.15 23.64 -8.17
N LYS A 67 -10.76 23.84 -9.43
CA LYS A 67 -9.90 22.87 -10.13
C LYS A 67 -8.55 22.76 -9.45
N PHE A 68 -7.89 23.88 -9.16
CA PHE A 68 -6.58 23.83 -8.48
C PHE A 68 -6.66 23.21 -7.09
N VAL A 69 -7.74 23.49 -6.34
CA VAL A 69 -8.01 22.87 -5.04
C VAL A 69 -8.25 21.36 -5.19
N ASN A 70 -9.08 20.92 -6.14
CA ASN A 70 -9.38 19.49 -6.39
C ASN A 70 -8.14 18.67 -6.76
N TYR A 71 -7.11 19.31 -7.31
CA TYR A 71 -5.84 18.69 -7.69
C TYR A 71 -4.71 19.00 -6.70
N HIS A 72 -5.04 19.61 -5.56
CA HIS A 72 -4.12 19.98 -4.48
C HIS A 72 -2.90 20.79 -4.95
N LEU A 73 -3.05 21.54 -6.04
CA LEU A 73 -1.97 22.34 -6.61
C LEU A 73 -2.00 23.74 -5.98
N LYS A 74 -0.86 24.19 -5.46
CA LYS A 74 -0.75 25.55 -4.93
C LYS A 74 -0.77 26.58 -6.05
N VAL A 75 -1.51 27.65 -5.84
CA VAL A 75 -1.59 28.78 -6.76
C VAL A 75 -1.19 30.05 -6.01
N ALA A 76 -0.14 30.71 -6.48
CA ALA A 76 0.25 32.02 -6.03
C ALA A 76 -0.13 33.05 -7.10
N LEU A 77 -0.97 34.03 -6.75
CA LEU A 77 -1.34 35.12 -7.65
C LEU A 77 -0.60 36.40 -7.24
N VAL A 78 0.26 36.90 -8.12
CA VAL A 78 0.99 38.17 -7.92
C VAL A 78 0.26 39.28 -8.63
N LEU A 79 -0.28 40.25 -7.88
CA LEU A 79 -1.02 41.39 -8.44
C LEU A 79 -0.65 42.69 -7.71
N SER A 80 -0.88 43.82 -8.37
CA SER A 80 -0.71 45.14 -7.75
C SER A 80 -1.83 45.41 -6.74
N PRO A 81 -1.57 46.16 -5.64
CA PRO A 81 -2.58 46.46 -4.60
C PRO A 81 -3.88 47.08 -5.12
N GLU A 82 -3.82 47.78 -6.25
CA GLU A 82 -4.96 48.39 -6.94
C GLU A 82 -6.04 47.38 -7.41
N PHE A 83 -5.69 46.10 -7.58
CA PHE A 83 -6.64 45.03 -7.92
C PHE A 83 -7.42 44.50 -6.70
N VAL A 84 -7.06 44.89 -5.47
CA VAL A 84 -7.66 44.37 -4.23
C VAL A 84 -8.62 45.39 -3.62
N ALA A 85 -9.82 45.47 -4.18
CA ALA A 85 -10.89 46.38 -3.72
C ALA A 85 -12.21 45.66 -3.46
N GLY A 86 -13.09 46.28 -2.67
CA GLY A 86 -14.44 45.77 -2.39
C GLY A 86 -14.45 44.33 -1.85
N ARG A 87 -15.40 43.52 -2.30
CA ARG A 87 -15.57 42.11 -1.88
C ARG A 87 -14.38 41.22 -2.24
N PHE A 88 -13.59 41.57 -3.25
CA PHE A 88 -12.39 40.82 -3.61
C PHE A 88 -11.31 40.94 -2.51
N LYS A 89 -11.28 42.05 -1.76
CA LYS A 89 -10.40 42.22 -0.60
C LYS A 89 -10.73 41.25 0.54
N GLU A 90 -12.01 41.01 0.79
CA GLU A 90 -12.48 40.05 1.79
C GLU A 90 -12.09 38.63 1.37
N PHE A 91 -12.35 38.27 0.12
CA PHE A 91 -11.93 37.01 -0.48
C PHE A 91 -10.41 36.79 -0.41
N ALA A 92 -9.61 37.83 -0.72
CA ALA A 92 -8.16 37.78 -0.63
C ALA A 92 -7.66 37.51 0.79
N ALA A 93 -8.27 38.17 1.79
CA ALA A 93 -7.95 37.98 3.20
C ALA A 93 -8.29 36.57 3.70
N GLU A 94 -9.43 36.02 3.27
CA GLU A 94 -9.86 34.67 3.61
C GLU A 94 -8.96 33.61 2.94
N SER A 95 -8.73 33.74 1.64
CA SER A 95 -7.88 32.85 0.86
C SER A 95 -6.46 32.77 1.42
N ASN A 96 -5.90 33.90 1.86
CA ASN A 96 -4.55 33.95 2.41
C ASN A 96 -4.38 33.17 3.74
N ARG A 97 -5.47 32.79 4.41
CA ARG A 97 -5.46 31.87 5.56
C ARG A 97 -5.38 30.41 5.14
N GLY A 98 -5.80 30.09 3.92
CA GLY A 98 -5.75 28.75 3.34
C GLY A 98 -4.34 28.30 2.93
N SER A 99 -4.26 27.04 2.49
CA SER A 99 -3.03 26.36 2.08
C SER A 99 -2.84 26.22 0.56
N HIS A 100 -3.89 26.43 -0.25
CA HIS A 100 -3.90 26.13 -1.69
C HIS A 100 -3.87 27.35 -2.61
N PHE A 101 -4.48 28.49 -2.24
CA PHE A 101 -4.45 29.71 -3.04
C PHE A 101 -4.05 30.90 -2.16
N ARG A 102 -3.07 31.70 -2.61
CA ARG A 102 -2.66 32.93 -1.93
C ARG A 102 -2.35 34.05 -2.90
N ILE A 103 -2.65 35.28 -2.47
CA ILE A 103 -2.38 36.51 -3.19
C ILE A 103 -1.17 37.21 -2.57
N PHE A 104 -0.26 37.64 -3.43
CA PHE A 104 0.98 38.33 -3.08
C PHE A 104 1.12 39.62 -3.89
N TYR A 105 1.89 40.56 -3.34
CA TYR A 105 2.19 41.85 -4.00
C TYR A 105 3.59 41.90 -4.60
N ASN A 106 4.36 40.81 -4.52
CA ASN A 106 5.66 40.68 -5.14
C ASN A 106 5.99 39.20 -5.38
N CYS A 107 6.83 38.94 -6.39
CA CYS A 107 7.19 37.57 -6.78
C CYS A 107 8.01 36.85 -5.70
N ALA A 108 8.92 37.54 -5.01
CA ALA A 108 9.81 36.91 -4.03
C ALA A 108 9.04 36.26 -2.86
N SER A 109 8.00 36.92 -2.35
CA SER A 109 7.12 36.37 -1.31
C SER A 109 6.29 35.18 -1.83
N ALA A 110 5.80 35.27 -3.06
CA ALA A 110 5.03 34.20 -3.71
C ALA A 110 5.88 32.94 -3.90
N GLU A 111 7.07 33.10 -4.47
CA GLU A 111 8.05 32.03 -4.68
C GLU A 111 8.43 31.38 -3.35
N LYS A 112 8.76 32.19 -2.33
CA LYS A 112 9.08 31.69 -0.98
C LYS A 112 7.96 30.82 -0.41
N TRP A 113 6.70 31.22 -0.58
CA TRP A 113 5.57 30.44 -0.09
C TRP A 113 5.37 29.12 -0.85
N LEU A 114 5.52 29.14 -2.18
CA LEU A 114 5.45 27.93 -3.00
C LEU A 114 6.52 26.91 -2.54
N ILE A 115 7.75 27.36 -2.31
CA ILE A 115 8.89 26.50 -1.97
C ILE A 115 9.02 26.15 -0.48
N GLN A 116 8.37 26.87 0.45
CA GLN A 116 8.41 26.57 1.90
C GLN A 116 7.63 25.32 2.32
N SER A 117 6.82 24.78 1.42
CA SER A 117 5.98 23.60 1.66
C SER A 117 6.82 22.37 2.03
N ARG A 118 6.48 21.66 3.13
CA ARG A 118 6.97 20.28 3.36
C ARG A 118 6.68 19.47 2.09
N HIS A 119 7.65 18.69 1.65
CA HIS A 119 7.67 17.86 0.43
C HIS A 119 6.32 17.83 -0.31
N PHE A 120 6.25 18.57 -1.41
CA PHE A 120 5.41 18.16 -2.52
C PHE A 120 6.10 16.93 -3.10
N ILE A 121 5.80 15.76 -2.57
CA ILE A 121 5.75 14.59 -3.44
C ILE A 121 4.56 14.91 -4.33
N ALA A 122 4.78 14.97 -5.63
CA ALA A 122 3.71 15.07 -6.61
C ALA A 122 2.79 13.85 -6.45
N ASN A 123 1.85 13.93 -5.51
CA ASN A 123 0.90 12.87 -5.15
C ASN A 123 -0.43 13.02 -5.90
N PHE A 124 -0.41 13.64 -7.08
CA PHE A 124 -1.56 13.75 -7.96
C PHE A 124 -1.17 13.63 -9.44
N LYS A 125 -0.79 12.42 -9.86
CA LYS A 125 -1.17 11.97 -11.20
C LYS A 125 -2.67 11.64 -11.18
N ARG A 126 -3.53 12.64 -11.38
CA ARG A 126 -4.93 12.39 -11.76
C ARG A 126 -5.03 12.26 -13.29
N TYR A 127 -4.96 11.00 -13.74
CA TYR A 127 -5.81 10.39 -14.76
C TYR A 127 -5.79 10.97 -16.20
N LYS A 128 -4.75 10.59 -16.94
CA LYS A 128 -5.03 9.60 -17.98
C LYS A 128 -4.35 8.30 -17.53
N CYS A 129 -5.07 7.19 -17.62
CA CYS A 129 -4.42 5.96 -18.06
C CYS A 129 -3.74 6.30 -19.40
N LYS A 130 -2.49 6.82 -19.36
CA LYS A 130 -1.52 6.35 -20.33
C LYS A 130 -1.43 4.89 -19.93
N GLY A 131 -2.23 4.04 -20.56
CA GLY A 131 -2.13 2.59 -20.40
C GLY A 131 -0.64 2.31 -20.36
N ALA A 132 -0.19 1.59 -19.32
CA ALA A 132 1.14 1.01 -19.34
C ALA A 132 1.32 0.52 -20.78
N LEU A 133 2.31 1.07 -21.51
CA LEU A 133 2.51 0.78 -22.93
C LEU A 133 2.30 -0.72 -23.06
N MET A 134 1.18 -1.13 -23.68
CA MET A 134 0.75 -2.52 -23.72
C MET A 134 1.69 -3.23 -24.69
N ASN A 135 2.91 -3.46 -24.24
CA ASN A 135 3.98 -4.15 -24.93
C ASN A 135 3.99 -5.64 -24.54
N GLY A 136 2.91 -6.12 -23.92
CA GLY A 136 2.75 -7.50 -23.44
C GLY A 136 3.65 -7.84 -22.24
N GLN A 137 4.09 -6.85 -21.46
CA GLN A 137 4.96 -7.06 -20.29
C GLN A 137 4.21 -6.80 -18.98
N ILE A 138 4.45 -7.66 -17.98
CA ILE A 138 4.01 -7.43 -16.60
C ILE A 138 5.04 -6.51 -15.93
N PRO A 139 4.63 -5.36 -15.35
CA PRO A 139 5.56 -4.46 -14.68
C PRO A 139 6.13 -5.10 -13.41
N VAL A 140 7.41 -4.86 -13.14
CA VAL A 140 8.06 -5.22 -11.88
C VAL A 140 8.19 -3.97 -11.01
N LEU A 141 7.51 -3.98 -9.87
CA LEU A 141 7.42 -2.86 -8.93
C LEU A 141 8.12 -3.20 -7.63
N PHE A 142 8.63 -2.16 -6.97
CA PHE A 142 9.41 -2.28 -5.74
C PHE A 142 8.99 -1.19 -4.76
N VAL A 143 8.69 -1.58 -3.52
CA VAL A 143 8.23 -0.68 -2.46
C VAL A 143 8.97 -0.97 -1.17
N GLU A 144 9.32 0.10 -0.44
CA GLU A 144 9.89 0.02 0.90
C GLU A 144 9.08 0.84 1.91
N GLY A 145 8.89 0.27 3.10
CA GLY A 145 8.29 0.95 4.25
C GLY A 145 9.04 0.63 5.54
N LYS A 146 8.98 1.55 6.51
CA LYS A 146 9.59 1.34 7.83
C LYS A 146 8.78 0.34 8.64
N SER A 147 7.46 0.50 8.67
CA SER A 147 6.51 -0.43 9.31
C SER A 147 5.69 -1.22 8.29
N LEU A 148 4.96 -2.22 8.78
CA LEU A 148 4.03 -3.02 7.96
C LEU A 148 2.93 -2.15 7.33
N ALA A 149 2.26 -1.32 8.12
CA ALA A 149 1.19 -0.46 7.63
C ALA A 149 1.67 0.48 6.51
N GLU A 150 2.86 1.09 6.67
CA GLU A 150 3.42 2.00 5.67
C GLU A 150 3.76 1.27 4.37
N ALA A 151 4.38 0.10 4.46
CA ALA A 151 4.81 -0.66 3.29
C ALA A 151 3.61 -1.19 2.48
N TRP A 152 2.56 -1.66 3.16
CA TRP A 152 1.33 -2.12 2.51
C TRP A 152 0.54 -0.97 1.87
N GLU A 153 0.41 0.18 2.56
CA GLU A 153 -0.24 1.36 1.98
C GLU A 153 0.45 1.79 0.67
N LYS A 154 1.79 1.86 0.69
CA LYS A 154 2.57 2.19 -0.50
C LYS A 154 2.45 1.14 -1.60
N SER A 155 2.40 -0.14 -1.28
CA SER A 155 2.31 -1.20 -2.29
C SER A 155 0.98 -1.15 -3.05
N LEU A 156 -0.12 -0.81 -2.36
CA LEU A 156 -1.43 -0.59 -2.97
C LEU A 156 -1.44 0.61 -3.92
N LEU A 157 -0.87 1.73 -3.50
CA LEU A 157 -0.76 2.92 -4.36
C LEU A 157 0.08 2.61 -5.60
N GLU A 158 1.19 1.90 -5.44
CA GLU A 158 2.14 1.59 -6.51
C GLU A 158 1.51 0.66 -7.56
N VAL A 159 0.87 -0.44 -7.15
CA VAL A 159 0.18 -1.35 -8.10
C VAL A 159 -1.00 -0.65 -8.77
N TYR A 160 -1.78 0.16 -8.05
CA TYR A 160 -2.91 0.87 -8.63
C TYR A 160 -2.47 1.88 -9.71
N GLN A 161 -1.34 2.55 -9.49
CA GLN A 161 -0.82 3.59 -10.38
C GLN A 161 -0.01 3.05 -11.56
N LYS A 162 0.81 2.02 -11.33
CA LYS A 162 1.83 1.56 -12.28
C LYS A 162 1.63 0.11 -12.72
N GLY A 163 0.67 -0.61 -12.15
CA GLY A 163 0.25 -1.93 -12.61
C GLY A 163 -0.35 -1.88 -14.01
N CYS A 164 -0.22 -2.99 -14.74
CA CYS A 164 -0.91 -3.18 -16.01
C CYS A 164 -2.39 -3.49 -15.77
N ASP A 165 -3.22 -3.26 -16.79
CA ASP A 165 -4.62 -3.66 -16.80
C ASP A 165 -4.73 -5.08 -17.38
N ILE A 166 -5.32 -6.00 -16.64
CA ILE A 166 -5.49 -7.40 -17.06
C ILE A 166 -6.83 -7.96 -16.61
N LYS A 167 -7.45 -8.80 -17.44
CA LYS A 167 -8.66 -9.53 -17.04
C LYS A 167 -8.29 -10.76 -16.21
N THR A 168 -9.11 -11.09 -15.23
CA THR A 168 -8.99 -12.30 -14.43
C THR A 168 -10.07 -13.31 -14.80
N GLU A 169 -9.87 -14.56 -14.42
CA GLU A 169 -10.87 -15.62 -14.59
C GLU A 169 -12.13 -15.44 -13.71
N TYR A 170 -12.04 -14.53 -12.73
CA TYR A 170 -13.11 -14.22 -11.78
C TYR A 170 -13.92 -12.98 -12.17
N ASP A 171 -13.49 -12.23 -13.19
CA ASP A 171 -14.14 -11.00 -13.61
C ASP A 171 -15.54 -11.29 -14.19
N LYS A 172 -16.55 -10.58 -13.70
CA LYS A 172 -17.87 -10.52 -14.36
C LYS A 172 -17.79 -9.68 -15.63
N PRO A 173 -18.75 -9.82 -16.58
CA PRO A 173 -18.74 -9.03 -17.82
C PRO A 173 -18.65 -7.51 -17.63
N GLU A 174 -19.21 -7.01 -16.52
CA GLU A 174 -19.22 -5.60 -16.13
C GLU A 174 -17.98 -5.15 -15.34
N ASP A 175 -17.19 -6.09 -14.82
CA ASP A 175 -16.03 -5.74 -14.00
C ASP A 175 -14.95 -5.11 -14.88
N PRO A 176 -14.36 -3.98 -14.47
CA PRO A 176 -13.21 -3.43 -15.17
C PRO A 176 -12.02 -4.40 -15.03
N PRO A 177 -11.03 -4.33 -15.93
CA PRO A 177 -9.80 -5.10 -15.76
C PRO A 177 -9.12 -4.77 -14.43
N SER A 178 -8.56 -5.81 -13.80
CA SER A 178 -7.78 -5.71 -12.58
C SER A 178 -6.44 -5.02 -12.83
N LYS A 179 -5.86 -4.43 -11.78
CA LYS A 179 -4.47 -3.95 -11.80
C LYS A 179 -3.54 -5.05 -11.36
N ASP A 180 -2.44 -5.30 -12.08
CA ASP A 180 -1.47 -6.36 -11.75
C ASP A 180 -0.01 -5.90 -11.95
N CYS A 181 0.89 -6.49 -11.18
CA CYS A 181 2.34 -6.36 -11.30
C CYS A 181 3.06 -7.53 -10.61
N THR A 182 4.32 -7.76 -10.95
CA THR A 182 5.25 -8.44 -10.04
C THR A 182 5.70 -7.45 -8.99
N MET A 183 5.53 -7.76 -7.70
CA MET A 183 5.82 -6.85 -6.60
C MET A 183 6.90 -7.40 -5.67
N THR A 184 7.79 -6.52 -5.21
CA THR A 184 8.63 -6.76 -4.03
C THR A 184 8.40 -5.64 -3.01
N VAL A 185 7.89 -6.01 -1.82
CA VAL A 185 7.67 -5.12 -0.68
C VAL A 185 8.71 -5.42 0.39
N VAL A 186 9.47 -4.40 0.80
CA VAL A 186 10.44 -4.49 1.91
C VAL A 186 9.88 -3.76 3.13
N ILE A 187 9.82 -4.48 4.26
CA ILE A 187 9.47 -3.94 5.57
C ILE A 187 10.73 -3.96 6.44
N HIS A 188 11.29 -2.78 6.72
CA HIS A 188 12.57 -2.69 7.44
C HIS A 188 12.44 -3.07 8.92
N HIS A 189 11.35 -2.69 9.58
CA HIS A 189 11.10 -2.92 11.00
C HIS A 189 9.69 -3.49 11.18
N PRO A 190 9.50 -4.81 11.04
CA PRO A 190 8.15 -5.39 10.94
C PRO A 190 7.25 -5.21 12.16
N LEU A 191 7.83 -5.03 13.35
CA LEU A 191 7.10 -4.74 14.61
C LEU A 191 7.07 -3.25 14.97
N MET A 192 7.51 -2.36 14.08
CA MET A 192 7.48 -0.93 14.34
C MET A 192 6.05 -0.38 14.30
N GLU A 193 5.76 0.52 15.25
CA GLU A 193 4.51 1.25 15.29
C GLU A 193 4.51 2.51 14.40
N PRO A 194 3.35 2.88 13.83
CA PRO A 194 2.11 2.12 13.84
C PRO A 194 2.19 0.91 12.88
N MET A 195 1.76 -0.26 13.37
CA MET A 195 1.91 -1.53 12.66
C MET A 195 0.68 -1.94 11.84
N ILE A 196 -0.54 -1.60 12.29
CA ILE A 196 -1.79 -2.07 11.66
C ILE A 196 -2.45 -0.95 10.86
N HIS A 197 -2.81 -1.21 9.59
CA HIS A 197 -3.59 -0.27 8.80
C HIS A 197 -5.10 -0.50 9.00
N ARG A 198 -5.88 0.57 9.20
CA ARG A 198 -7.33 0.52 9.50
C ARG A 198 -8.19 0.01 8.36
N ASP A 199 -7.72 0.17 7.13
CA ASP A 199 -8.40 -0.33 5.92
C ASP A 199 -8.02 -1.77 5.55
N MET A 200 -7.33 -2.50 6.45
CA MET A 200 -7.14 -3.93 6.29
C MET A 200 -8.49 -4.67 6.18
N PRO A 201 -8.56 -5.79 5.46
CA PRO A 201 -9.81 -6.54 5.30
C PRO A 201 -10.29 -7.13 6.63
N GLY A 202 -11.59 -7.07 6.87
CA GLY A 202 -12.19 -7.53 8.13
C GLY A 202 -11.91 -6.61 9.32
N GLY A 203 -11.95 -7.17 10.52
CA GLY A 203 -11.67 -6.51 11.79
C GLY A 203 -10.45 -7.08 12.52
N LEU A 204 -10.11 -6.49 13.67
CA LEU A 204 -9.00 -6.95 14.52
C LEU A 204 -9.17 -8.41 14.96
N GLU A 205 -10.41 -8.85 15.17
CA GLU A 205 -10.75 -10.25 15.49
C GLU A 205 -10.47 -11.17 14.29
N ASP A 206 -10.89 -10.78 13.07
CA ASP A 206 -10.59 -11.56 11.85
C ASP A 206 -9.09 -11.65 11.60
N LEU A 207 -8.35 -10.57 11.87
CA LEU A 207 -6.89 -10.55 11.79
C LEU A 207 -6.27 -11.52 12.78
N GLN A 208 -6.76 -11.56 14.02
CA GLN A 208 -6.29 -12.51 15.03
C GLN A 208 -6.66 -13.95 14.67
N GLU A 209 -7.87 -14.19 14.17
CA GLU A 209 -8.30 -15.50 13.69
C GLU A 209 -7.38 -16.01 12.58
N TYR A 210 -7.03 -15.15 11.63
CA TYR A 210 -6.12 -15.50 10.56
C TYR A 210 -4.69 -15.81 11.05
N VAL A 211 -4.21 -15.11 12.09
CA VAL A 211 -2.94 -15.45 12.74
C VAL A 211 -2.97 -16.85 13.34
N LEU A 212 -4.03 -17.18 14.08
CA LEU A 212 -4.20 -18.51 14.68
C LEU A 212 -4.34 -19.59 13.61
N GLU A 213 -5.02 -19.30 12.50
CA GLU A 213 -5.16 -20.22 11.37
C GLU A 213 -3.80 -20.58 10.77
N VAL A 214 -2.93 -19.59 10.56
CA VAL A 214 -1.60 -19.78 9.95
C VAL A 214 -0.58 -20.38 10.93
N ILE A 215 -0.65 -20.04 12.21
CA ILE A 215 0.40 -20.36 13.19
C ILE A 215 0.06 -21.58 14.06
N GLU A 216 -1.22 -21.84 14.29
CA GLU A 216 -1.68 -22.90 15.18
C GLU A 216 -2.59 -23.93 14.50
N GLY A 217 -2.99 -23.69 13.25
CA GLY A 217 -3.77 -24.67 12.48
C GLY A 217 -5.17 -24.88 13.04
N ILE A 218 -5.77 -23.85 13.66
CA ILE A 218 -7.10 -23.95 14.29
C ILE A 218 -8.21 -24.42 13.33
N LYS A 219 -7.97 -24.40 12.02
CA LYS A 219 -8.89 -24.84 10.97
C LYS A 219 -8.32 -25.94 10.08
N ASP A 220 -7.26 -26.64 10.47
CA ASP A 220 -6.71 -27.74 9.66
C ASP A 220 -7.71 -28.89 9.46
N HIS A 221 -8.66 -29.06 10.39
CA HIS A 221 -9.76 -30.02 10.28
C HIS A 221 -10.83 -29.62 9.23
N CYS A 222 -10.79 -28.39 8.74
CA CYS A 222 -11.59 -27.90 7.62
C CYS A 222 -10.90 -28.14 6.26
N VAL A 223 -9.76 -28.84 6.21
CA VAL A 223 -9.18 -29.30 4.93
C VAL A 223 -9.94 -30.54 4.47
N ARG A 224 -10.30 -30.57 3.18
CA ARG A 224 -11.05 -31.66 2.59
C ARG A 224 -10.26 -32.96 2.57
N ASN A 225 -10.99 -34.07 2.54
CA ASN A 225 -10.42 -35.35 2.17
C ASN A 225 -10.24 -35.42 0.64
N ALA A 226 -8.99 -35.44 0.17
CA ALA A 226 -8.67 -35.52 -1.25
C ALA A 226 -9.22 -36.79 -1.94
N ASP A 227 -9.47 -37.86 -1.17
CA ASP A 227 -10.06 -39.11 -1.68
C ASP A 227 -11.60 -39.03 -1.82
N ASN A 228 -12.22 -37.97 -1.27
CA ASN A 228 -13.66 -37.74 -1.38
C ASN A 228 -13.94 -36.58 -2.34
N PRO A 229 -14.39 -36.84 -3.58
CA PRO A 229 -14.68 -35.79 -4.56
C PRO A 229 -15.88 -34.91 -4.17
N ASP A 230 -16.76 -35.38 -3.29
CA ASP A 230 -17.92 -34.63 -2.82
C ASP A 230 -17.61 -33.75 -1.58
N ASP A 231 -16.39 -33.84 -1.04
CA ASP A 231 -15.95 -33.00 0.08
C ASP A 231 -15.58 -31.59 -0.40
N THR A 232 -16.47 -30.63 -0.12
CA THR A 232 -16.37 -29.22 -0.52
C THR A 232 -15.59 -28.35 0.47
N LYS A 233 -14.99 -28.97 1.48
CA LYS A 233 -14.06 -28.31 2.41
C LYS A 233 -12.84 -27.75 1.67
N TRP A 234 -11.99 -27.03 2.40
CA TRP A 234 -10.87 -26.31 1.80
C TRP A 234 -9.80 -27.22 1.20
N GLU A 235 -9.18 -26.78 0.12
CA GLU A 235 -8.10 -27.51 -0.54
C GLU A 235 -6.83 -27.60 0.31
N TYR A 236 -6.55 -26.56 1.12
CA TYR A 236 -5.37 -26.50 1.99
C TYR A 236 -5.54 -25.44 3.08
N THR A 237 -4.71 -25.54 4.13
CA THR A 237 -4.34 -24.42 5.00
C THR A 237 -2.84 -24.16 4.88
N TYR A 238 -2.41 -22.91 5.08
CA TYR A 238 -0.97 -22.63 5.14
C TYR A 238 -0.29 -23.34 6.30
N HIS A 239 -0.99 -23.49 7.44
CA HIS A 239 -0.45 -24.19 8.59
C HIS A 239 -0.13 -25.64 8.24
N GLN A 240 -1.08 -26.42 7.73
CA GLN A 240 -0.82 -27.80 7.33
C GLN A 240 0.33 -27.88 6.32
N ARG A 241 0.37 -27.00 5.31
CA ARG A 241 1.46 -26.98 4.33
C ARG A 241 2.82 -26.60 4.93
N LEU A 242 2.89 -25.88 6.05
CA LEU A 242 4.16 -25.46 6.65
C LEU A 242 4.63 -26.40 7.79
N PHE A 243 3.70 -26.91 8.59
CA PHE A 243 3.98 -27.67 9.81
C PHE A 243 3.72 -29.17 9.66
N ASP A 244 2.90 -29.59 8.69
CA ASP A 244 2.52 -30.99 8.46
C ASP A 244 2.60 -31.33 6.95
N TYR A 245 3.74 -31.01 6.32
CA TYR A 245 3.90 -31.19 4.88
C TYR A 245 4.05 -32.67 4.53
N THR A 246 2.95 -33.28 4.08
CA THR A 246 2.87 -34.69 3.66
C THR A 246 3.34 -34.89 2.22
N VAL A 247 3.90 -36.06 1.91
CA VAL A 247 4.33 -36.46 0.57
C VAL A 247 3.90 -37.91 0.30
N PRO A 248 3.27 -38.22 -0.84
CA PRO A 248 2.91 -39.60 -1.18
C PRO A 248 4.10 -40.56 -1.08
N GLY A 249 3.91 -41.66 -0.35
CA GLY A 249 4.95 -42.67 -0.12
C GLY A 249 5.96 -42.33 0.99
N ILE A 250 5.92 -41.13 1.58
CA ILE A 250 6.71 -40.78 2.77
C ILE A 250 5.78 -40.84 3.98
N LYS A 251 6.13 -41.69 4.96
CA LYS A 251 5.28 -41.94 6.13
C LYS A 251 5.19 -40.75 7.08
N GLU A 252 6.30 -40.03 7.28
CA GLU A 252 6.39 -38.93 8.22
C GLU A 252 6.24 -37.60 7.50
N ALA A 253 5.31 -36.77 7.96
CA ALA A 253 5.17 -35.41 7.48
C ALA A 253 6.35 -34.53 7.94
N SER A 254 6.64 -33.49 7.17
CA SER A 254 7.72 -32.55 7.49
C SER A 254 7.18 -31.28 8.14
N ASP A 255 7.59 -31.03 9.39
CA ASP A 255 7.52 -29.70 10.00
C ASP A 255 8.65 -28.83 9.45
N GLN A 256 8.35 -28.08 8.40
CA GLN A 256 9.35 -27.27 7.69
C GLN A 256 9.80 -26.08 8.54
N ILE A 257 8.95 -25.58 9.43
CA ILE A 257 9.25 -24.45 10.32
C ILE A 257 10.26 -24.88 11.39
N GLU A 258 10.07 -26.05 12.00
CA GLU A 258 11.04 -26.63 12.93
C GLU A 258 12.36 -26.95 12.23
N ILE A 259 12.32 -27.49 11.00
CA ILE A 259 13.52 -27.75 10.19
C ILE A 259 14.30 -26.44 9.93
N ILE A 260 13.63 -25.33 9.61
CA ILE A 260 14.26 -24.01 9.45
C ILE A 260 14.94 -23.61 10.76
N ALA A 261 14.24 -23.71 11.89
CA ALA A 261 14.76 -23.29 13.18
C ALA A 261 16.00 -24.10 13.61
N GLN A 262 15.95 -25.42 13.50
CA GLN A 262 17.08 -26.31 13.79
C GLN A 262 18.29 -26.01 12.89
N LYS A 263 18.06 -25.81 11.58
CA LYS A 263 19.13 -25.46 10.63
C LYS A 263 19.82 -24.15 11.01
N LEU A 264 19.05 -23.11 11.36
CA LEU A 264 19.59 -21.79 11.68
C LEU A 264 20.22 -21.74 13.08
N ALA A 265 19.71 -22.51 14.05
CA ALA A 265 20.34 -22.67 15.35
C ALA A 265 21.75 -23.28 15.23
N LYS A 266 21.90 -24.28 14.34
CA LYS A 266 23.19 -24.94 14.07
C LYS A 266 24.11 -24.12 13.18
N VAL A 267 23.61 -23.57 12.06
CA VAL A 267 24.39 -22.83 11.06
C VAL A 267 23.65 -21.54 10.67
N PRO A 268 23.87 -20.43 11.41
CA PRO A 268 23.13 -19.17 11.25
C PRO A 268 23.11 -18.58 9.83
N TYR A 269 24.22 -18.75 9.08
CA TYR A 269 24.39 -18.22 7.73
C TYR A 269 24.00 -19.22 6.62
N THR A 270 23.34 -20.34 6.96
CA THR A 270 22.93 -21.31 5.95
C THR A 270 22.06 -20.69 4.88
N ARG A 271 22.25 -21.15 3.64
CA ARG A 271 21.43 -20.75 2.48
C ARG A 271 20.22 -21.68 2.28
N ARG A 272 20.10 -22.72 3.11
CA ARG A 272 19.19 -23.87 2.94
C ARG A 272 18.05 -23.92 3.97
N ALA A 273 17.83 -22.82 4.70
CA ALA A 273 16.66 -22.65 5.57
C ALA A 273 15.51 -22.12 4.73
N GLN A 274 14.68 -23.04 4.23
CA GLN A 274 13.53 -22.75 3.38
C GLN A 274 12.40 -23.74 3.67
N ALA A 275 11.17 -23.25 3.55
CA ALA A 275 9.93 -24.03 3.51
C ALA A 275 9.21 -23.76 2.19
N VAL A 276 8.45 -24.72 1.70
CA VAL A 276 7.65 -24.64 0.46
C VAL A 276 6.23 -25.13 0.72
N THR A 277 5.26 -24.60 0.01
CA THR A 277 3.84 -24.91 0.21
C THR A 277 3.23 -25.63 -0.99
N TRP A 278 3.85 -25.49 -2.17
CA TRP A 278 3.39 -26.13 -3.41
C TRP A 278 3.68 -27.63 -3.44
N LYS A 279 2.62 -28.43 -3.56
CA LYS A 279 2.68 -29.87 -3.80
C LYS A 279 2.39 -30.15 -5.26
N VAL A 280 3.42 -30.56 -6.01
CA VAL A 280 3.34 -30.79 -7.45
C VAL A 280 2.26 -31.81 -7.84
N TRP A 281 1.96 -32.79 -6.99
CA TRP A 281 0.97 -33.83 -7.25
C TRP A 281 -0.47 -33.46 -6.86
N GLU A 282 -0.68 -32.34 -6.15
CA GLU A 282 -2.01 -31.87 -5.71
C GLU A 282 -2.38 -30.55 -6.43
N ASP A 283 -1.48 -29.55 -6.38
CA ASP A 283 -1.81 -28.16 -6.69
C ASP A 283 -1.88 -27.83 -8.20
N ASN A 284 -1.39 -28.72 -9.07
CA ASN A 284 -1.51 -28.52 -10.52
C ASN A 284 -2.92 -28.83 -11.06
N SER A 285 -3.78 -29.44 -10.24
CA SER A 285 -5.10 -29.94 -10.66
C SER A 285 -6.25 -29.52 -9.75
N CYS A 286 -5.96 -28.88 -8.60
CA CYS A 286 -7.01 -28.40 -7.71
C CYS A 286 -7.58 -27.05 -8.17
N TYR A 287 -8.76 -26.71 -7.66
CA TYR A 287 -9.44 -25.47 -8.00
C TYR A 287 -8.77 -24.26 -7.34
N ASP A 288 -8.41 -24.38 -6.06
CA ASP A 288 -7.75 -23.33 -5.28
C ASP A 288 -6.35 -23.76 -4.80
N PRO A 289 -5.29 -23.59 -5.62
CA PRO A 289 -3.94 -23.99 -5.22
C PRO A 289 -3.27 -23.00 -4.26
N ALA A 290 -2.23 -23.45 -3.55
CA ALA A 290 -1.48 -22.62 -2.60
C ALA A 290 -0.95 -21.32 -3.24
N CYS A 291 -1.24 -20.16 -2.65
CA CYS A 291 -0.76 -18.85 -3.13
C CYS A 291 0.66 -18.52 -2.66
N LEU A 292 0.94 -18.62 -1.35
CA LEU A 292 2.31 -18.68 -0.82
C LEU A 292 3.03 -19.84 -1.49
N GLN A 293 4.29 -19.67 -1.88
CA GLN A 293 5.14 -20.68 -2.54
C GLN A 293 6.32 -21.08 -1.67
N SER A 294 6.97 -20.12 -1.02
CA SER A 294 8.10 -20.41 -0.13
C SER A 294 8.36 -19.34 0.92
N ILE A 295 8.97 -19.77 2.01
CA ILE A 295 9.55 -18.93 3.06
C ILE A 295 11.03 -19.25 3.13
N TRP A 296 11.89 -18.23 3.07
CA TRP A 296 13.34 -18.36 3.20
C TRP A 296 13.86 -17.47 4.31
N CYS A 297 14.72 -18.03 5.16
CA CYS A 297 15.22 -17.35 6.36
C CYS A 297 16.75 -17.38 6.43
N ARG A 298 17.34 -16.32 6.99
CA ARG A 298 18.76 -16.28 7.34
C ARG A 298 19.01 -15.41 8.57
N LEU A 299 19.92 -15.85 9.43
CA LEU A 299 20.42 -15.02 10.52
C LEU A 299 21.62 -14.20 10.08
N LEU A 300 21.64 -12.93 10.45
CA LEU A 300 22.82 -12.07 10.38
C LEU A 300 23.14 -11.55 11.78
N LYS A 301 24.43 -11.49 12.11
CA LYS A 301 24.88 -10.93 13.39
C LYS A 301 24.85 -9.41 13.29
N GLY A 302 24.11 -8.76 14.19
CA GLY A 302 24.13 -7.31 14.34
C GLY A 302 25.15 -6.84 15.38
N THR A 303 24.95 -5.63 15.88
CA THR A 303 25.71 -5.09 17.02
C THR A 303 25.30 -5.79 18.33
N ASN A 304 26.17 -5.77 19.34
CA ASN A 304 25.90 -6.30 20.70
C ASN A 304 25.52 -7.79 20.74
N ASP A 305 26.18 -8.63 19.95
CA ASP A 305 25.99 -10.09 19.89
C ASP A 305 24.54 -10.57 19.62
N THR A 306 23.66 -9.66 19.20
CA THR A 306 22.27 -9.97 18.82
C THR A 306 22.22 -10.46 17.38
N TRP A 307 21.48 -11.54 17.15
CA TRP A 307 21.25 -12.08 15.81
C TRP A 307 19.90 -11.61 15.29
N PHE A 308 19.82 -11.35 13.98
CA PHE A 308 18.60 -10.86 13.33
C PHE A 308 18.12 -11.87 12.29
N LEU A 309 16.91 -12.40 12.47
CA LEU A 309 16.23 -13.28 11.53
C LEU A 309 15.63 -12.49 10.38
N ASN A 310 16.28 -12.55 9.21
CA ASN A 310 15.78 -11.93 7.98
C ASN A 310 14.93 -12.96 7.24
N THR A 311 13.73 -12.53 6.80
CA THR A 311 12.76 -13.41 6.14
C THR A 311 12.37 -12.86 4.78
N ASN A 312 12.36 -13.74 3.78
CA ASN A 312 11.80 -13.48 2.46
C ASN A 312 10.69 -14.51 2.19
N VAL A 313 9.54 -14.05 1.71
CA VAL A 313 8.44 -14.92 1.27
C VAL A 313 8.17 -14.69 -0.21
N ARG A 314 7.69 -15.71 -0.92
CA ARG A 314 7.26 -15.60 -2.32
C ARG A 314 5.86 -16.15 -2.50
N PHE A 315 5.03 -15.40 -3.20
CA PHE A 315 3.67 -15.75 -3.60
C PHE A 315 3.61 -15.82 -5.13
N ARG A 316 2.88 -16.80 -5.68
CA ARG A 316 2.57 -16.84 -7.12
C ARG A 316 1.51 -15.79 -7.48
N SER A 317 0.63 -15.51 -6.53
CA SER A 317 -0.53 -14.63 -6.67
C SER A 317 -0.90 -14.11 -5.28
N ASN A 318 -1.14 -12.81 -5.14
CA ASN A 318 -1.62 -12.22 -3.91
C ASN A 318 -2.56 -11.04 -4.21
N ASP A 319 -3.81 -11.16 -3.74
CA ASP A 319 -4.74 -10.02 -3.70
C ASP A 319 -4.16 -8.96 -2.76
N ALA A 320 -3.74 -7.85 -3.35
CA ALA A 320 -3.10 -6.75 -2.66
C ALA A 320 -4.02 -6.09 -1.64
N TYR A 321 -5.32 -5.98 -1.93
CA TYR A 321 -6.26 -5.20 -1.15
C TYR A 321 -6.96 -6.01 -0.06
N LYS A 322 -7.45 -7.21 -0.39
CA LYS A 322 -8.24 -8.01 0.56
C LYS A 322 -7.52 -9.22 1.17
N ALA A 323 -6.23 -9.45 0.84
CA ALA A 323 -5.46 -10.55 1.45
C ALA A 323 -4.07 -10.16 1.94
N ALA A 324 -3.31 -9.37 1.17
CA ALA A 324 -1.88 -9.19 1.39
C ALA A 324 -1.53 -8.63 2.77
N PHE A 325 -2.33 -7.71 3.33
CA PHE A 325 -2.11 -7.22 4.70
C PHE A 325 -2.17 -8.35 5.72
N MET A 326 -3.23 -9.18 5.65
CA MET A 326 -3.44 -10.33 6.54
C MET A 326 -2.29 -11.32 6.41
N ASN A 327 -1.87 -11.63 5.17
CA ASN A 327 -0.74 -12.51 4.90
C ASN A 327 0.56 -11.98 5.51
N MET A 328 0.90 -10.70 5.25
CA MET A 328 2.11 -10.10 5.79
C MET A 328 2.11 -10.08 7.32
N PHE A 329 0.98 -9.71 7.95
CA PHE A 329 0.85 -9.69 9.40
C PHE A 329 1.06 -11.08 10.00
N ALA A 330 0.33 -12.10 9.53
CA ALA A 330 0.46 -13.47 10.03
C ALA A 330 1.86 -14.05 9.80
N LEU A 331 2.49 -13.77 8.66
CA LEU A 331 3.84 -14.25 8.36
C LEU A 331 4.94 -13.52 9.15
N ILE A 332 4.71 -12.26 9.56
CA ILE A 332 5.57 -11.57 10.53
C ILE A 332 5.43 -12.20 11.92
N GLN A 333 4.22 -12.56 12.34
CA GLN A 333 4.03 -13.31 13.59
C GLN A 333 4.71 -14.69 13.53
N LEU A 334 4.66 -15.38 12.38
CA LEU A 334 5.42 -16.62 12.15
C LEU A 334 6.94 -16.38 12.20
N GLN A 335 7.43 -15.26 11.67
CA GLN A 335 8.84 -14.87 11.79
C GLN A 335 9.25 -14.70 13.26
N CYS A 336 8.41 -14.11 14.11
CA CYS A 336 8.63 -14.04 15.56
C CYS A 336 8.74 -15.45 16.17
N LYS A 337 7.77 -16.34 15.89
CA LYS A 337 7.79 -17.74 16.37
C LYS A 337 9.06 -18.48 15.97
N ILE A 338 9.54 -18.30 14.73
CA ILE A 338 10.80 -18.89 14.25
C ILE A 338 11.99 -18.32 15.03
N ALA A 339 12.06 -17.00 15.23
CA ALA A 339 13.14 -16.35 15.98
C ALA A 339 13.21 -16.84 17.43
N ASP A 340 12.06 -16.97 18.10
CA ASP A 340 11.95 -17.50 19.45
C ASP A 340 12.41 -18.96 19.51
N ARG A 341 11.98 -19.78 18.55
CA ARG A 341 12.38 -21.19 18.47
C ARG A 341 13.89 -21.35 18.24
N ILE A 342 14.48 -20.53 17.36
CA ILE A 342 15.94 -20.52 17.15
C ILE A 342 16.67 -20.07 18.43
N SER A 343 16.16 -19.05 19.13
CA SER A 343 16.74 -18.59 20.39
C SER A 343 16.77 -19.72 21.43
N ALA A 344 15.65 -20.42 21.59
CA ALA A 344 15.53 -21.55 22.50
C ALA A 344 16.49 -22.71 22.14
N LEU A 345 16.64 -23.03 20.86
CA LEU A 345 17.53 -24.11 20.40
C LEU A 345 19.03 -23.76 20.48
N SER A 346 19.38 -22.50 20.25
CA SER A 346 20.78 -22.07 20.14
C SER A 346 21.37 -21.44 21.40
N GLY A 347 20.52 -21.07 22.37
CA GLY A 347 20.91 -20.32 23.56
C GLY A 347 21.36 -18.88 23.26
N LYS A 348 21.08 -18.36 22.06
CA LYS A 348 21.45 -17.01 21.62
C LYS A 348 20.24 -16.11 21.56
N LYS A 349 20.43 -14.81 21.78
CA LYS A 349 19.40 -13.80 21.54
C LYS A 349 19.19 -13.62 20.03
N VAL A 350 17.99 -13.96 19.54
CA VAL A 350 17.57 -13.71 18.16
C VAL A 350 16.39 -12.75 18.17
N GLU A 351 16.57 -11.61 17.52
CA GLU A 351 15.50 -10.66 17.20
C GLU A 351 15.07 -10.85 15.74
N ILE A 352 13.93 -10.30 15.36
CA ILE A 352 13.52 -10.29 13.96
C ILE A 352 14.25 -9.17 13.20
N GLY A 353 14.71 -9.48 11.99
CA GLY A 353 15.22 -8.51 11.03
C GLY A 353 14.13 -8.10 10.03
N ARG A 354 14.55 -7.56 8.88
CA ARG A 354 13.61 -7.16 7.82
C ARG A 354 12.75 -8.34 7.33
N TYR A 355 11.55 -8.00 6.88
CA TYR A 355 10.65 -8.89 6.18
C TYR A 355 10.54 -8.43 4.72
N VAL A 356 10.57 -9.37 3.77
CA VAL A 356 10.38 -9.10 2.34
C VAL A 356 9.27 -9.98 1.79
N HIS A 357 8.26 -9.33 1.23
CA HIS A 357 7.14 -9.98 0.57
C HIS A 357 7.28 -9.85 -0.94
N GLN A 358 7.33 -10.97 -1.64
CA GLN A 358 7.41 -11.01 -3.09
C GLN A 358 6.18 -11.70 -3.64
N ALA A 359 5.58 -11.14 -4.68
CA ALA A 359 4.44 -11.73 -5.36
C ALA A 359 4.61 -11.62 -6.88
N ASP A 360 4.46 -12.73 -7.59
CA ASP A 360 4.62 -12.77 -9.05
C ASP A 360 3.45 -12.04 -9.74
N SER A 361 2.22 -12.25 -9.25
CA SER A 361 1.02 -11.43 -9.51
C SER A 361 0.55 -10.80 -8.20
N TYR A 362 0.77 -9.51 -8.05
CA TYR A 362 0.28 -8.68 -6.95
C TYR A 362 -0.76 -7.74 -7.54
N HIS A 363 -2.03 -7.94 -7.17
CA HIS A 363 -3.13 -7.37 -7.95
C HIS A 363 -4.24 -6.76 -7.09
N ILE A 364 -4.95 -5.79 -7.67
CA ILE A 364 -6.22 -5.27 -7.14
C ILE A 364 -7.29 -5.62 -8.15
N TYR A 365 -8.27 -6.41 -7.71
CA TYR A 365 -9.40 -6.78 -8.58
C TYR A 365 -10.18 -5.55 -9.04
N GLY A 366 -10.54 -5.53 -10.32
CA GLY A 366 -11.32 -4.44 -10.89
C GLY A 366 -12.70 -4.27 -10.25
N SER A 367 -13.31 -5.38 -9.84
CA SER A 367 -14.55 -5.40 -9.06
C SER A 367 -14.46 -4.63 -7.73
N TYR A 368 -13.24 -4.37 -7.22
CA TYR A 368 -13.02 -3.63 -5.98
C TYR A 368 -12.83 -2.13 -6.22
N PHE A 369 -12.73 -1.65 -7.46
CA PHE A 369 -12.27 -0.29 -7.72
C PHE A 369 -13.16 0.79 -7.14
N ASP A 370 -14.48 0.59 -7.08
CA ASP A 370 -15.37 1.56 -6.46
C ASP A 370 -15.18 1.60 -4.95
N GLU A 371 -15.09 0.45 -4.28
CA GLU A 371 -14.77 0.36 -2.85
C GLU A 371 -13.39 0.99 -2.56
N PHE A 372 -12.37 0.57 -3.31
CA PHE A 372 -10.99 1.03 -3.16
C PHE A 372 -10.86 2.55 -3.34
N ARG A 373 -11.56 3.14 -4.32
CA ARG A 373 -11.57 4.59 -4.53
C ARG A 373 -12.26 5.34 -3.40
N ASN A 374 -13.42 4.85 -2.97
CA ASN A 374 -14.25 5.56 -1.99
C ASN A 374 -13.79 5.36 -0.54
N ARG A 375 -13.09 4.27 -0.23
CA ARG A 375 -12.54 3.97 1.09
C ARG A 375 -11.05 4.27 1.17
N PHE A 376 -10.23 3.42 0.55
CA PHE A 376 -8.78 3.49 0.68
C PHE A 376 -8.23 4.82 0.17
N LEU A 377 -8.43 5.13 -1.12
CA LEU A 377 -7.87 6.36 -1.73
C LEU A 377 -8.45 7.62 -1.10
N ASN A 378 -9.76 7.65 -0.79
CA ASN A 378 -10.35 8.78 -0.08
C ASN A 378 -9.70 8.98 1.30
N ALA A 379 -9.42 7.91 2.05
CA ALA A 379 -8.72 8.01 3.33
C ALA A 379 -7.29 8.53 3.17
N ILE A 380 -6.57 8.16 2.10
CA ILE A 380 -5.25 8.73 1.77
C ILE A 380 -5.34 10.24 1.56
N GLU A 381 -6.37 10.70 0.85
CA GLU A 381 -6.56 12.13 0.52
C GLU A 381 -7.02 12.97 1.72
N THR A 382 -7.78 12.38 2.65
CA THR A 382 -8.52 13.13 3.68
C THR A 382 -7.99 12.99 5.10
N ARG A 383 -7.12 12.01 5.37
CA ARG A 383 -6.61 11.71 6.72
C ARG A 383 -5.09 11.76 6.74
N ASP A 384 -4.52 11.98 7.92
CA ASP A 384 -3.09 11.75 8.15
C ASP A 384 -2.81 10.25 8.37
N PHE A 385 -1.56 9.82 8.20
CA PHE A 385 -1.18 8.41 8.33
C PHE A 385 -1.56 7.82 9.70
N ASP A 386 -1.29 8.53 10.80
CA ASP A 386 -1.64 8.08 12.16
C ASP A 386 -3.14 7.84 12.34
N GLN A 387 -3.99 8.58 11.62
CA GLN A 387 -5.45 8.44 11.65
C GLN A 387 -5.95 7.26 10.80
N ARG A 388 -5.10 6.71 9.92
CA ARG A 388 -5.36 5.52 9.11
C ARG A 388 -4.79 4.26 9.72
N THR A 389 -4.10 4.35 10.85
CA THR A 389 -3.43 3.20 11.46
C THR A 389 -3.82 2.99 12.92
N PHE A 390 -3.49 1.82 13.44
CA PHE A 390 -3.47 1.49 14.85
C PHE A 390 -2.03 1.18 15.28
N ASN A 391 -1.70 1.60 16.49
CA ASN A 391 -0.57 0.99 17.19
C ASN A 391 -0.99 -0.41 17.62
N TYR A 392 -0.25 -1.44 17.22
CA TYR A 392 -0.54 -2.82 17.60
C TYR A 392 -0.56 -2.99 19.12
N ALA A 393 0.38 -2.38 19.83
CA ALA A 393 0.41 -2.39 21.29
C ALA A 393 -0.89 -1.85 21.95
N ALA A 394 -1.64 -0.96 21.29
CA ALA A 394 -2.88 -0.41 21.81
C ALA A 394 -4.12 -1.28 21.53
N VAL A 395 -4.01 -2.23 20.60
CA VAL A 395 -5.13 -3.13 20.22
C VAL A 395 -4.83 -4.60 20.47
N LYS A 396 -3.62 -4.91 20.94
CA LYS A 396 -3.15 -6.27 21.19
C LYS A 396 -4.04 -7.00 22.20
N ASP A 397 -4.37 -6.35 23.32
CA ASP A 397 -5.22 -6.95 24.35
C ASP A 397 -6.62 -7.30 23.81
N ILE A 398 -7.18 -6.42 22.97
CA ILE A 398 -8.49 -6.66 22.30
C ILE A 398 -8.41 -7.91 21.41
N MET A 399 -7.33 -8.05 20.64
CA MET A 399 -7.10 -9.22 19.79
C MET A 399 -6.92 -10.49 20.64
N GLU A 400 -6.14 -10.43 21.71
CA GLU A 400 -5.89 -11.58 22.59
C GLU A 400 -7.14 -12.02 23.37
N GLU A 401 -7.97 -11.08 23.81
CA GLU A 401 -9.26 -11.36 24.47
C GLU A 401 -10.25 -12.09 23.55
N ALA A 402 -10.16 -11.92 22.23
CA ALA A 402 -11.00 -12.60 21.26
C ALA A 402 -10.62 -14.08 21.04
N ILE A 403 -9.42 -14.51 21.43
CA ILE A 403 -8.88 -15.85 21.14
C ILE A 403 -9.81 -17.00 21.60
N PRO A 404 -10.38 -17.00 22.82
CA PRO A 404 -11.27 -18.07 23.25
C PRO A 404 -12.51 -18.22 22.36
N ALA A 405 -13.15 -17.10 21.99
CA ALA A 405 -14.32 -17.09 21.12
C ALA A 405 -13.96 -17.53 19.69
N ILE A 406 -12.83 -17.07 19.16
CA ILE A 406 -12.30 -17.49 17.86
C ILE A 406 -12.07 -19.00 17.83
N ARG A 407 -11.45 -19.57 18.86
CA ARG A 407 -11.19 -21.02 18.94
C ARG A 407 -12.47 -21.83 19.04
N GLN A 408 -13.46 -21.36 19.80
CA GLN A 408 -14.77 -21.99 19.86
C GLN A 408 -15.43 -21.99 18.48
N LYS A 409 -15.51 -20.82 17.83
CA LYS A 409 -16.05 -20.66 16.47
C LYS A 409 -15.35 -21.62 15.51
N ALA A 410 -14.03 -21.66 15.51
CA ALA A 410 -13.25 -22.51 14.61
C ALA A 410 -13.49 -24.00 14.85
N ALA A 411 -13.66 -24.44 16.10
CA ALA A 411 -13.95 -25.85 16.42
C ALA A 411 -15.36 -26.30 15.99
N GLU A 412 -16.29 -25.37 15.85
CA GLU A 412 -17.66 -25.60 15.35
C GLU A 412 -17.74 -25.50 13.81
N MET A 413 -16.65 -25.10 13.13
CA MET A 413 -16.63 -25.06 11.66
C MET A 413 -16.46 -26.46 11.08
N CYS A 414 -17.10 -26.70 9.93
CA CYS A 414 -16.89 -27.93 9.15
C CYS A 414 -17.24 -29.24 9.89
N THR A 415 -17.93 -29.15 11.02
CA THR A 415 -18.61 -30.26 11.71
C THR A 415 -19.97 -30.46 11.06
N GLU A 416 -20.29 -31.71 10.70
CA GLU A 416 -21.53 -32.11 10.01
C GLU A 416 -22.83 -31.65 10.69
#